data_AF-Q703G2-F1
#
_entry.id   AF-Q703G2-F1
#
_cell.length_a   1.000
_cell.length_b   1.000
_cell.length_c   1.000
_cell.angle_alpha   90.00
_cell.angle_beta   90.00
_cell.angle_gamma   90.00
#
_symmetry.space_group_name_H-M   'P 1'
#
loop_
_entity.id
_entity.type
_entity.pdbx_description
1 polymer ?
#
loop_
_entity_poly.entity_id
_entity_poly.type
_entity_poly.pdbx_seq_one_letter_code
_entity_poly.pdbx_strand_id
1 'polypeptide(L)'
;IGSTGYGLGGSSMALFGRVGGGIYTKAADVGADLVGKVERNIPEDDPRNPAVIADSVGDNVGDIAGMGSDLFGSYAESSRAALVVASISSFGIDHEFTPMLYPLLISSVGIIACLITTLFATDFFEIKAVDEIEPALKKQLIISTAVMTVGIALVSWLGLPYTFTIYNFGVQKTVYNWQLFLCVAVGLWAGLGSY
;
A
#
# COMPACT_ATOMS: atom_id res chain seq x y z
N ILE A 1 -12.30 -7.48 -20.56
CA ILE A 1 -12.87 -6.11 -20.52
C ILE A 1 -13.28 -5.71 -19.09
N GLY A 2 -13.95 -6.59 -18.32
CA GLY A 2 -14.34 -6.29 -16.93
C GLY A 2 -13.18 -6.01 -15.95
N SER A 3 -12.03 -6.69 -16.06
CA SER A 3 -10.87 -6.43 -15.19
C SER A 3 -10.15 -5.11 -15.50
N THR A 4 -10.35 -4.52 -16.70
CA THR A 4 -9.71 -3.27 -17.15
C THR A 4 -10.36 -2.03 -16.56
N GLY A 5 -11.64 -2.10 -16.21
CA GLY A 5 -12.33 -1.02 -15.53
C GLY A 5 -11.95 -0.87 -14.05
N TYR A 6 -11.45 -1.93 -13.40
CA TYR A 6 -11.23 -1.91 -11.94
C TYR A 6 -10.08 -0.98 -11.51
N GLY A 7 -8.89 -1.16 -12.08
CA GLY A 7 -7.73 -0.30 -11.78
C GLY A 7 -7.88 1.14 -12.31
N LEU A 8 -8.44 1.29 -13.52
CA LEU A 8 -8.72 2.60 -14.12
C LEU A 8 -9.77 3.39 -13.32
N GLY A 9 -10.87 2.73 -12.91
CA GLY A 9 -11.93 3.33 -12.11
C GLY A 9 -11.45 3.71 -10.71
N GLY A 10 -10.70 2.81 -10.04
CA GLY A 10 -10.11 3.07 -8.74
C GLY A 10 -9.15 4.27 -8.76
N SER A 11 -8.23 4.30 -9.73
CA SER A 11 -7.25 5.38 -9.85
C SER A 11 -7.88 6.73 -10.22
N SER A 12 -8.95 6.72 -11.04
CA SER A 12 -9.68 7.94 -11.40
C SER A 12 -10.40 8.54 -10.20
N MET A 13 -11.06 7.71 -9.39
CA MET A 13 -11.72 8.17 -8.15
C MET A 13 -10.70 8.60 -7.10
N ALA A 14 -9.58 7.89 -6.98
CA ALA A 14 -8.49 8.25 -6.09
C ALA A 14 -7.88 9.61 -6.42
N LEU A 15 -7.73 9.93 -7.71
CA LEU A 15 -7.23 11.23 -8.15
C LEU A 15 -8.17 12.37 -7.69
N PHE A 16 -9.48 12.23 -7.88
CA PHE A 16 -10.43 13.24 -7.41
C PHE A 16 -10.51 13.32 -5.89
N GLY A 17 -10.44 12.19 -5.18
CA GLY A 17 -10.42 12.14 -3.72
C GLY A 17 -9.19 12.84 -3.13
N ARG A 18 -8.00 12.55 -3.67
CA ARG A 18 -6.74 13.15 -3.23
C ARG A 18 -6.66 14.65 -3.54
N VAL A 19 -7.03 15.05 -4.75
CA VAL A 19 -6.99 16.48 -5.14
C VAL A 19 -8.06 17.26 -4.40
N GLY A 20 -9.29 16.76 -4.34
CA GLY A 20 -10.40 17.43 -3.66
C GLY A 20 -10.18 17.52 -2.15
N GLY A 21 -9.81 16.41 -1.50
CA GLY A 21 -9.53 16.38 -0.06
C GLY A 21 -8.27 17.17 0.30
N GLY A 22 -7.22 17.12 -0.53
CA GLY A 22 -6.00 17.89 -0.31
C GLY A 22 -6.23 19.41 -0.40
N ILE A 23 -7.02 19.88 -1.37
CA ILE A 23 -7.39 21.30 -1.46
C ILE A 23 -8.20 21.73 -0.23
N TYR A 24 -9.18 20.92 0.18
CA TYR A 24 -10.03 21.21 1.33
C TYR A 24 -9.21 21.34 2.62
N THR A 25 -8.37 20.34 2.89
CA THR A 25 -7.52 20.29 4.10
C THR A 25 -6.54 21.44 4.12
N LYS A 26 -5.75 21.63 3.05
CA LYS A 26 -4.71 22.66 3.04
C LYS A 26 -5.26 24.07 3.04
N ALA A 27 -6.45 24.31 2.48
CA ALA A 27 -7.11 25.61 2.59
C ALA A 27 -7.57 25.91 4.02
N ALA A 28 -8.05 24.89 4.75
CA ALA A 28 -8.52 25.02 6.13
C ALA A 28 -7.35 25.19 7.11
N ASP A 29 -6.37 24.28 7.06
CA ASP A 29 -5.12 24.26 7.83
C ASP A 29 -4.38 25.60 7.76
N VAL A 30 -4.03 26.04 6.53
CA VAL A 30 -3.31 27.31 6.31
C VAL A 30 -4.11 28.52 6.79
N GLY A 31 -5.44 28.51 6.62
CA GLY A 31 -6.31 29.58 7.06
C GLY A 31 -6.45 29.65 8.59
N ALA A 32 -6.60 28.49 9.24
CA ALA A 32 -6.71 28.36 10.68
C ALA A 32 -5.42 28.80 11.37
N ASP A 33 -4.28 28.36 10.86
CA ASP A 33 -2.97 28.63 11.44
C ASP A 33 -2.53 30.07 11.27
N LEU A 34 -2.66 30.65 10.07
CA LEU A 34 -2.23 32.04 9.83
C LEU A 34 -3.03 33.01 10.70
N VAL A 35 -4.36 32.90 10.70
CA VAL A 35 -5.20 33.85 11.44
C VAL A 35 -5.14 33.56 12.94
N GLY A 36 -5.13 32.29 13.35
CA GLY A 36 -5.08 31.90 14.76
C GLY A 36 -3.73 32.21 15.41
N LYS A 37 -2.68 31.53 14.93
CA LYS A 37 -1.35 31.58 15.56
C LYS A 37 -0.64 32.90 15.26
N VAL A 38 -0.63 33.36 14.01
CA VAL A 38 0.23 34.49 13.58
C VAL A 38 -0.45 35.84 13.84
N GLU A 39 -1.72 36.01 13.47
CA GLU A 39 -2.39 37.31 13.60
C GLU A 39 -3.03 37.54 14.97
N ARG A 40 -3.66 36.50 15.54
CA ARG A 40 -4.44 36.62 16.78
C ARG A 40 -3.72 36.10 18.02
N ASN A 41 -2.55 35.47 17.86
CA ASN A 41 -1.79 34.84 18.96
C ASN A 41 -2.67 33.94 19.85
N ILE A 42 -3.61 33.22 19.25
CA ILE A 42 -4.37 32.18 19.93
C ILE A 42 -3.70 30.82 19.66
N PRO A 43 -3.84 29.85 20.59
CA PRO A 43 -3.31 28.50 20.39
C PRO A 43 -3.81 27.84 19.10
N GLU A 44 -3.04 26.85 18.64
CA GLU A 44 -3.48 25.87 17.63
C GLU A 44 -4.77 25.18 18.08
N ASP A 45 -5.65 24.86 17.13
CA ASP A 45 -6.94 24.20 17.39
C ASP A 45 -7.85 24.90 18.41
N ASP A 46 -7.70 26.21 18.57
CA ASP A 46 -8.51 26.96 19.53
C ASP A 46 -9.99 26.99 19.08
N PRO A 47 -10.94 26.64 19.97
CA PRO A 47 -12.36 26.55 19.61
C PRO A 47 -12.99 27.89 19.21
N ARG A 48 -12.31 29.03 19.44
CA ARG A 48 -12.74 30.36 18.99
C ARG A 48 -12.43 30.60 17.52
N ASN A 49 -11.53 29.80 16.93
CA ASN A 49 -11.19 29.89 15.52
C ASN A 49 -12.22 29.11 14.69
N PRO A 50 -13.02 29.78 13.85
CA PRO A 50 -14.08 29.12 13.09
C PRO A 50 -13.55 28.14 12.03
N ALA A 51 -12.26 28.20 11.68
CA ALA A 51 -11.64 27.32 10.70
C ALA A 51 -11.24 25.94 11.26
N VAL A 52 -11.14 25.78 12.59
CA VAL A 52 -10.65 24.55 13.23
C VAL A 52 -11.53 23.34 12.93
N ILE A 53 -12.85 23.52 12.84
CA ILE A 53 -13.74 22.42 12.43
C ILE A 53 -13.47 21.99 10.99
N ALA A 54 -13.21 22.93 10.08
CA ALA A 54 -12.88 22.61 8.70
C ALA A 54 -11.50 21.96 8.58
N ASP A 55 -10.56 22.33 9.45
CA ASP A 55 -9.22 21.76 9.53
C ASP A 55 -9.27 20.27 9.94
N SER A 56 -9.92 19.98 11.07
CA SER A 56 -10.09 18.60 11.53
C SER A 56 -10.95 17.73 10.58
N VAL A 57 -11.93 18.33 9.89
CA VAL A 57 -12.66 17.63 8.82
C VAL A 57 -11.73 17.38 7.62
N GLY A 58 -10.86 18.34 7.31
CA GLY A 58 -9.82 18.23 6.31
C GLY A 58 -8.95 17.01 6.52
N ASP A 59 -8.36 16.83 7.70
CA ASP A 59 -7.49 15.68 8.00
C ASP A 59 -8.16 14.34 7.67
N ASN A 60 -9.46 14.21 7.96
CA ASN A 60 -10.21 12.99 7.64
C ASN A 60 -10.50 12.85 6.13
N VAL A 61 -10.83 13.95 5.45
CA VAL A 61 -11.21 13.93 4.02
C VAL A 61 -9.98 13.82 3.10
N GLY A 62 -8.91 14.54 3.42
CA GLY A 62 -7.64 14.52 2.69
C GLY A 62 -6.75 13.36 3.11
N ASP A 63 -6.27 13.41 4.34
CA ASP A 63 -5.17 12.56 4.79
C ASP A 63 -5.62 11.11 5.03
N ILE A 64 -6.88 10.88 5.41
CA ILE A 64 -7.43 9.52 5.55
C ILE A 64 -8.12 9.04 4.27
N ALA A 65 -9.19 9.70 3.83
CA ALA A 65 -9.97 9.20 2.69
C ALA A 65 -9.19 9.32 1.35
N GLY A 66 -8.49 10.43 1.14
CA GLY A 66 -7.63 10.63 -0.03
C GLY A 66 -6.50 9.62 -0.08
N MET A 67 -5.71 9.49 0.99
CA MET A 67 -4.60 8.52 1.05
C MET A 67 -5.08 7.06 0.92
N GLY A 68 -6.19 6.72 1.57
CA GLY A 68 -6.78 5.37 1.47
C GLY A 68 -7.17 5.01 0.02
N SER A 69 -7.76 5.95 -0.71
CA SER A 69 -8.11 5.75 -2.12
C SER A 69 -6.87 5.61 -3.02
N ASP A 70 -5.81 6.36 -2.74
CA ASP A 70 -4.52 6.33 -3.47
C ASP A 70 -3.82 4.97 -3.30
N LEU A 71 -3.76 4.45 -2.08
CA LEU A 71 -3.21 3.13 -1.77
C LEU A 71 -4.03 2.02 -2.43
N PHE A 72 -5.36 2.11 -2.39
CA PHE A 72 -6.23 1.15 -3.06
C PHE A 72 -6.02 1.14 -4.58
N GLY A 73 -5.91 2.32 -5.21
CA GLY A 73 -5.60 2.45 -6.63
C GLY A 73 -4.26 1.78 -6.98
N SER A 74 -3.22 2.04 -6.19
CA SER A 74 -1.89 1.45 -6.35
C SER A 74 -1.89 -0.07 -6.24
N TYR A 75 -2.63 -0.62 -5.27
CA TYR A 75 -2.83 -2.06 -5.09
C TYR A 75 -3.59 -2.69 -6.26
N ALA A 76 -4.68 -2.06 -6.68
CA ALA A 76 -5.53 -2.55 -7.77
C ALA A 76 -4.78 -2.58 -9.10
N GLU A 77 -4.04 -1.52 -9.43
CA GLU A 77 -3.29 -1.42 -10.68
C GLU A 77 -2.10 -2.39 -10.70
N SER A 78 -1.37 -2.52 -9.59
CA SER A 78 -0.26 -3.47 -9.47
C SER A 78 -0.72 -4.93 -9.64
N SER A 79 -1.81 -5.30 -8.96
CA SER A 79 -2.41 -6.64 -9.08
C SER A 79 -2.89 -6.91 -10.50
N ARG A 80 -3.53 -5.90 -11.11
CA ARG A 80 -4.03 -5.98 -12.48
C ARG A 80 -2.90 -6.15 -13.49
N ALA A 81 -1.84 -5.36 -13.39
CA ALA A 81 -0.70 -5.43 -14.30
C ALA A 81 -0.08 -6.83 -14.31
N ALA A 82 0.10 -7.42 -13.12
CA ALA A 82 0.58 -8.80 -12.98
C ALA A 82 -0.38 -9.81 -13.63
N LEU A 83 -1.70 -9.69 -13.39
CA LEU A 83 -2.71 -10.60 -13.97
C LEU A 83 -2.78 -10.52 -15.49
N VAL A 84 -2.67 -9.33 -16.08
CA VAL A 84 -2.71 -9.16 -17.55
C VAL A 84 -1.52 -9.87 -18.19
N VAL A 85 -0.31 -9.67 -17.67
CA VAL A 85 0.89 -10.35 -18.18
C VAL A 85 0.80 -11.86 -17.96
N ALA A 86 0.33 -12.30 -16.78
CA ALA A 86 0.14 -13.72 -16.47
C ALA A 86 -0.89 -14.39 -17.40
N SER A 87 -1.96 -13.68 -17.79
CA SER A 87 -3.04 -14.22 -18.64
C SER A 87 -2.59 -14.61 -20.05
N ILE A 88 -1.55 -13.97 -20.57
CA ILE A 88 -0.95 -14.25 -21.89
C ILE A 88 0.36 -15.06 -21.78
N SER A 89 0.71 -15.46 -20.56
CA SER A 89 1.85 -16.32 -20.23
C SER A 89 1.39 -17.78 -20.09
N SER A 90 2.30 -18.72 -19.84
CA SER A 90 1.94 -20.14 -19.59
C SER A 90 0.80 -20.30 -18.59
N PHE A 91 0.81 -19.52 -17.50
CA PHE A 91 -0.24 -19.57 -16.46
C PHE A 91 -1.67 -19.42 -17.02
N GLY A 92 -1.88 -18.50 -17.96
CA GLY A 92 -3.18 -18.30 -18.60
C GLY A 92 -3.43 -19.24 -19.78
N ILE A 93 -2.39 -19.59 -20.54
CA ILE A 93 -2.50 -20.47 -21.71
C ILE A 93 -2.83 -21.91 -21.29
N ASP A 94 -2.14 -22.40 -20.27
CA ASP A 94 -2.30 -23.75 -19.72
C ASP A 94 -3.46 -23.83 -18.71
N HIS A 95 -4.18 -22.71 -18.50
CA HIS A 95 -5.33 -22.58 -17.59
C HIS A 95 -5.01 -22.99 -16.15
N GLU A 96 -3.78 -22.71 -15.69
CA GLU A 96 -3.37 -22.98 -14.31
C GLU A 96 -3.87 -21.87 -13.37
N PHE A 97 -4.90 -22.20 -12.59
CA PHE A 97 -5.55 -21.23 -11.71
C PHE A 97 -4.64 -20.70 -10.59
N THR A 98 -3.86 -21.57 -9.94
CA THR A 98 -3.03 -21.20 -8.79
C THR A 98 -1.92 -20.20 -9.16
N PRO A 99 -1.09 -20.44 -10.19
CA PRO A 99 -0.07 -19.48 -10.62
C PRO A 99 -0.66 -18.19 -11.20
N MET A 100 -1.82 -18.27 -11.85
CA MET A 100 -2.50 -17.07 -12.36
C MET A 100 -2.95 -16.14 -11.23
N LEU A 101 -3.37 -16.68 -10.09
CA LEU A 101 -3.75 -15.91 -8.90
C LEU A 101 -2.58 -15.58 -7.96
N TYR A 102 -1.34 -15.87 -8.35
CA TYR A 102 -0.15 -15.56 -7.56
C TYR A 102 -0.13 -14.14 -6.94
N PRO A 103 -0.41 -13.03 -7.66
CA PRO A 103 -0.45 -11.70 -7.04
C PRO A 103 -1.50 -11.57 -5.92
N LEU A 104 -2.65 -12.26 -6.02
CA LEU A 104 -3.68 -12.26 -4.98
C LEU A 104 -3.27 -13.12 -3.78
N LEU A 105 -2.57 -14.25 -4.02
CA LEU A 105 -2.04 -15.10 -2.95
C LEU A 105 -0.99 -14.37 -2.11
N ILE A 106 -0.08 -13.64 -2.75
CA ILE A 106 0.90 -12.79 -2.06
C ILE A 106 0.18 -11.75 -1.19
N SER A 107 -0.85 -11.11 -1.72
CA SER A 107 -1.65 -10.12 -0.98
C SER A 107 -2.41 -10.73 0.21
N SER A 108 -2.92 -11.96 0.04
CA SER A 108 -3.61 -12.69 1.10
C SER A 108 -2.67 -13.06 2.27
N VAL A 109 -1.47 -13.54 1.95
CA VAL A 109 -0.41 -13.78 2.95
C VAL A 109 0.06 -12.46 3.57
N GLY A 110 0.07 -11.37 2.79
CA GLY A 110 0.27 -10.00 3.24
C GLY A 110 -0.60 -9.62 4.43
N ILE A 111 -1.90 -9.86 4.33
CA ILE A 111 -2.85 -9.54 5.41
C ILE A 111 -2.51 -10.31 6.68
N ILE A 112 -2.18 -11.60 6.56
CA ILE A 112 -1.82 -12.45 7.71
C ILE A 112 -0.49 -11.98 8.35
N ALA A 113 0.51 -11.64 7.54
CA ALA A 113 1.79 -11.13 8.02
C ALA A 113 1.66 -9.77 8.71
N CYS A 114 0.82 -8.88 8.17
CA CYS A 114 0.50 -7.59 8.80
C CYS A 114 -0.22 -7.82 10.13
N LEU A 115 -1.19 -8.73 10.20
CA LEU A 115 -1.88 -9.07 11.45
C LEU A 115 -0.88 -9.53 12.53
N ILE A 116 0.02 -10.47 12.19
CA ILE A 116 1.06 -10.95 13.10
C ILE A 116 1.96 -9.79 13.55
N THR A 117 2.37 -8.93 12.62
CA THR A 117 3.22 -7.77 12.92
C THR A 117 2.53 -6.77 13.84
N THR A 118 1.24 -6.50 13.63
CA THR A 118 0.45 -5.58 14.47
C THR A 118 0.43 -6.03 15.93
N LEU A 119 0.30 -7.34 16.19
CA LEU A 119 0.33 -7.88 17.56
C LEU A 119 1.64 -7.51 18.29
N PHE A 120 2.77 -7.43 17.58
CA PHE A 120 4.04 -6.95 18.16
C PHE A 120 3.96 -5.52 18.66
N ALA A 121 3.28 -4.61 17.96
CA ALA A 121 3.12 -3.23 18.43
C ALA A 121 2.02 -3.05 19.47
N THR A 122 0.96 -3.86 19.43
CA THR A 122 -0.19 -3.69 20.33
C THR A 122 -0.03 -4.40 21.68
N ASP A 123 0.52 -5.62 21.68
CA ASP A 123 0.48 -6.49 22.87
C ASP A 123 1.86 -6.74 23.49
N PHE A 124 2.92 -6.77 22.68
CA PHE A 124 4.25 -7.16 23.16
C PHE A 124 5.14 -5.99 23.56
N PHE A 125 4.91 -4.79 23.02
CA PHE A 125 5.72 -3.60 23.30
C PHE A 125 4.83 -2.43 23.72
N GLU A 126 4.98 -2.00 24.98
CA GLU A 126 4.33 -0.81 25.50
C GLU A 126 5.28 0.39 25.40
N ILE A 127 4.81 1.48 24.79
CA ILE A 127 5.55 2.73 24.62
C ILE A 127 5.41 3.53 25.91
N LYS A 128 6.53 3.87 26.55
CA LYS A 128 6.55 4.59 27.83
C LYS A 128 7.00 6.04 27.68
N ALA A 129 7.71 6.35 26.60
CA ALA A 129 8.20 7.69 26.32
C ALA A 129 7.99 8.08 24.84
N VAL A 130 7.90 9.39 24.58
CA VAL A 130 7.56 9.93 23.25
C VAL A 130 8.65 9.62 22.21
N ASP A 131 9.90 9.54 22.64
CA ASP A 131 11.05 9.18 21.81
C ASP A 131 11.04 7.71 21.34
N GLU A 132 10.22 6.86 21.96
CA GLU A 132 10.06 5.45 21.56
C GLU A 132 9.03 5.25 20.44
N ILE A 133 8.23 6.27 20.10
CA ILE A 133 7.16 6.19 19.10
C ILE A 133 7.71 5.92 17.70
N GLU A 134 8.66 6.76 17.23
CA GLU A 134 9.23 6.60 15.89
C GLU A 134 10.01 5.28 15.74
N PRO A 135 10.86 4.85 16.69
CA PRO A 135 11.49 3.53 16.65
C PRO A 135 10.49 2.37 16.64
N ALA A 136 9.36 2.48 17.36
CA ALA A 136 8.32 1.46 17.35
C ALA A 136 7.67 1.32 15.96
N LEU A 137 7.37 2.43 15.29
CA LEU A 137 6.85 2.44 13.92
C LEU A 137 7.86 1.87 12.92
N LYS A 138 9.15 2.23 13.04
CA LYS A 138 10.22 1.65 12.20
C LYS A 138 10.38 0.13 12.42
N LYS A 139 10.26 -0.34 13.65
CA LYS A 139 10.29 -1.78 13.96
C LYS A 139 9.15 -2.53 13.27
N GLN A 140 7.95 -1.94 13.19
CA GLN A 140 6.82 -2.55 12.46
C GLN A 140 7.14 -2.74 10.97
N LEU A 141 7.79 -1.76 10.33
CA LEU A 141 8.24 -1.91 8.94
C LEU A 141 9.27 -3.05 8.80
N ILE A 142 10.27 -3.11 9.67
CA ILE A 142 11.31 -4.16 9.62
C ILE A 142 10.72 -5.56 9.86
N ILE A 143 9.86 -5.71 10.88
CA ILE A 143 9.24 -6.99 11.22
C ILE A 143 8.33 -7.46 10.08
N SER A 144 7.48 -6.58 9.55
CA SER A 144 6.58 -6.93 8.45
C SER A 144 7.36 -7.31 7.18
N THR A 145 8.44 -6.59 6.84
CA THR A 145 9.32 -6.96 5.72
C THR A 145 9.96 -8.34 5.92
N ALA A 146 10.44 -8.65 7.13
CA ALA A 146 11.05 -9.95 7.42
C ALA A 146 10.02 -11.10 7.32
N VAL A 147 8.85 -10.93 7.97
CA VAL A 147 7.75 -11.92 7.93
C VAL A 147 7.26 -12.10 6.49
N MET A 148 7.10 -11.02 5.73
CA MET A 148 6.67 -11.09 4.34
C MET A 148 7.70 -11.71 3.41
N THR A 149 9.01 -11.54 3.66
CA THR A 149 10.03 -12.23 2.87
C THR A 149 9.87 -13.75 2.97
N VAL A 150 9.58 -14.26 4.18
CA VAL A 150 9.28 -15.69 4.40
C VAL A 150 7.95 -16.07 3.76
N GLY A 151 6.91 -15.23 3.89
CA GLY A 151 5.61 -15.46 3.27
C GLY A 151 5.68 -15.56 1.75
N ILE A 152 6.39 -14.65 1.08
CA ILE A 152 6.62 -14.67 -0.37
C ILE A 152 7.36 -15.95 -0.74
N ALA A 153 8.39 -16.36 0.00
CA ALA A 153 9.09 -17.62 -0.25
C ALA A 153 8.13 -18.82 -0.16
N LEU A 154 7.28 -18.90 0.87
CA LEU A 154 6.31 -20.01 0.96
C LEU A 154 5.35 -20.01 -0.24
N VAL A 155 4.83 -18.86 -0.65
CA VAL A 155 3.92 -18.76 -1.79
C VAL A 155 4.63 -19.06 -3.12
N SER A 156 5.87 -18.61 -3.33
CA SER A 156 6.61 -18.89 -4.57
C SER A 156 6.99 -20.35 -4.72
N TRP A 157 7.26 -21.08 -3.62
CA TRP A 157 7.63 -22.50 -3.69
C TRP A 157 6.41 -23.43 -3.70
N LEU A 158 5.28 -23.05 -3.09
CA LEU A 158 4.06 -23.86 -3.06
C LEU A 158 3.10 -23.53 -4.21
N GLY A 159 3.07 -22.27 -4.65
CA GLY A 159 2.07 -21.76 -5.60
C GLY A 159 2.54 -21.68 -7.06
N LEU A 160 3.84 -21.84 -7.32
CA LEU A 160 4.40 -21.76 -8.68
C LEU A 160 5.11 -23.07 -9.07
N PRO A 161 5.00 -23.50 -10.34
CA PRO A 161 5.85 -24.58 -10.86
C PRO A 161 7.32 -24.14 -10.91
N TYR A 162 8.25 -25.10 -10.88
CA TYR A 162 9.68 -24.81 -10.89
C TYR A 162 10.12 -24.02 -12.14
N THR A 163 9.52 -24.34 -13.29
CA THR A 163 9.73 -23.68 -14.57
C THR A 163 8.40 -23.31 -15.21
N PHE A 164 8.32 -22.10 -15.75
CA PHE A 164 7.17 -21.61 -16.51
C PHE A 164 7.63 -20.60 -17.55
N THR A 165 6.72 -20.15 -18.41
CA THR A 165 7.01 -19.12 -19.41
C THR A 165 6.24 -17.84 -19.12
N ILE A 166 6.92 -16.70 -19.27
CA ILE A 166 6.33 -15.35 -19.18
C ILE A 166 6.40 -14.67 -20.55
N TYR A 167 5.32 -14.01 -20.92
CA TYR A 167 5.24 -13.22 -22.14
C TYR A 167 6.24 -12.04 -22.10
N ASN A 168 7.07 -11.94 -23.14
CA ASN A 168 8.04 -10.88 -23.33
C ASN A 168 8.01 -10.37 -24.79
N PHE A 169 7.17 -9.37 -25.06
CA PHE A 169 7.05 -8.68 -26.36
C PHE A 169 7.00 -9.61 -27.58
N GLY A 170 6.18 -10.65 -27.51
CA GLY A 170 5.98 -11.62 -28.61
C GLY A 170 6.77 -12.92 -28.46
N VAL A 171 7.66 -13.03 -27.47
CA VAL A 171 8.41 -14.26 -27.16
C VAL A 171 8.02 -14.78 -25.78
N GLN A 172 7.83 -16.10 -25.65
CA GLN A 172 7.64 -16.75 -24.35
C GLN A 172 9.01 -17.02 -23.72
N LYS A 173 9.35 -16.28 -22.66
CA LYS A 173 10.62 -16.41 -21.95
C LYS A 173 10.49 -17.44 -20.83
N THR A 174 11.37 -18.44 -20.80
CA THR A 174 11.44 -19.37 -19.67
C THR A 174 11.96 -18.67 -18.41
N VAL A 175 11.22 -18.80 -17.33
CA VAL A 175 11.48 -18.21 -16.01
C VAL A 175 11.37 -19.31 -14.95
N TYR A 176 12.13 -19.15 -13.87
CA TYR A 176 12.11 -20.05 -12.73
C TYR A 176 11.40 -19.40 -11.54
N ASN A 177 10.79 -20.20 -10.67
CA ASN A 177 10.08 -19.71 -9.48
C ASN A 177 10.94 -18.83 -8.56
N TRP A 178 12.21 -19.17 -8.34
CA TRP A 178 13.14 -18.39 -7.53
C TRP A 178 13.43 -17.00 -8.12
N GLN A 179 13.38 -16.86 -9.45
CA GLN A 179 13.56 -15.55 -10.10
C GLN A 179 12.37 -14.64 -9.80
N LEU A 180 11.16 -15.21 -9.82
CA LEU A 180 9.93 -14.46 -9.53
C LEU A 180 9.82 -14.13 -8.04
N PHE A 181 10.27 -15.02 -7.15
CA PHE A 181 10.50 -14.71 -5.73
C PHE A 181 11.40 -13.48 -5.59
N LEU A 182 12.56 -13.45 -6.25
CA LEU A 182 13.48 -12.31 -6.19
C LEU A 182 12.85 -11.02 -6.75
N CYS A 183 12.04 -11.10 -7.82
CA CYS A 183 11.34 -9.92 -8.34
C CYS A 183 10.43 -9.27 -7.29
N VAL A 184 9.65 -10.07 -6.56
CA VAL A 184 8.76 -9.54 -5.50
C VAL A 184 9.58 -9.11 -4.28
N ALA A 185 10.57 -9.90 -3.88
CA ALA A 185 11.42 -9.60 -2.73
C ALA A 185 12.19 -8.28 -2.92
N VAL A 186 12.81 -8.06 -4.08
CA VAL A 186 13.53 -6.80 -4.36
C VAL A 186 12.58 -5.59 -4.24
N GLY A 187 11.34 -5.70 -4.73
CA GLY A 187 10.33 -4.65 -4.54
C GLY A 187 10.00 -4.38 -3.07
N LEU A 188 9.82 -5.45 -2.28
CA LEU A 188 9.57 -5.35 -0.83
C LEU A 188 10.74 -4.68 -0.09
N TRP A 189 11.97 -5.11 -0.37
CA TRP A 189 13.17 -4.58 0.29
C TRP A 189 13.53 -3.17 -0.17
N ALA A 190 13.23 -2.80 -1.42
CA ALA A 190 13.35 -1.42 -1.89
C ALA A 190 12.40 -0.47 -1.13
N GLY A 191 11.21 -0.95 -0.79
CA GLY A 191 10.28 -0.22 0.07
C GLY A 191 10.87 0.06 1.46
N LEU A 192 11.49 -0.94 2.09
CA LEU A 192 12.15 -0.77 3.39
C LEU A 192 13.35 0.18 3.31
N GLY A 193 14.16 0.09 2.25
CA GLY A 193 15.35 0.94 2.07
C GLY A 193 15.06 2.42 1.78
N SER A 194 13.79 2.79 1.59
CA SER A 194 13.36 4.18 1.40
C SER A 194 13.06 4.92 2.72
N TYR A 195 13.16 4.25 3.87
CA TYR A 195 12.92 4.78 5.23
C TYR A 195 14.19 4.74 6.08
#